data_AF-A0A7C6KCN7-F1
#
_entry.id   AF-A0A7C6KCN7-F1
#
_cell.length_a   1.000
_cell.length_b   1.000
_cell.length_c   1.000
_cell.angle_alpha   90.00
_cell.angle_beta   90.00
_cell.angle_gamma   90.00
#
_symmetry.space_group_name_H-M   'P 1'
#
loop_
_entity.id
_entity.type
_entity.pdbx_description
1 polymer ?
#
loop_
_entity_poly.entity_id
_entity_poly.type
_entity_poly.pdbx_seq_one_letter_code
_entity_poly.pdbx_strand_id
1 'polypeptide(L)'
;MRYALHAAAVLVGGLSLSPLAFAAPDWTSVPATTIHVFHPGVTPWEWIESKGKHGGSRGLSRGESCAGCHVENGEINVDLERMAGELDPKGGPAVRAFPVQVQAAYDAGQLYVRMSFKAPAGGIDKSDKDNAVKATVLFPNAEVPMAEQVGCWATCHQDARTMPDGKDKTKYTSAGAYELMQWASSGKVADGSITDQRRMEGGQAGVKAEGAKQGDTWTVTFSRKLPASSTVHFGIAVHADHAAGRFHHVSFGHTIGLGAEGDVKAKKF
;
A
#
# COMPACT_ATOMS: atom_id res chain seq x y z
N MET A 1 47.34 -3.08 -67.84
CA MET A 1 47.44 -3.84 -66.57
C MET A 1 46.99 -2.95 -65.41
N ARG A 2 45.68 -2.92 -65.12
CA ARG A 2 45.11 -2.38 -63.87
C ARG A 2 43.82 -3.17 -63.59
N TYR A 3 43.84 -3.92 -62.49
CA TYR A 3 42.77 -4.77 -62.01
C TYR A 3 41.65 -3.95 -61.37
N ALA A 4 40.42 -4.41 -61.56
CA ALA A 4 39.23 -3.95 -60.86
C ALA A 4 39.15 -4.54 -59.44
N LEU A 5 38.70 -3.74 -58.47
CA LEU A 5 38.09 -4.22 -57.23
C LEU A 5 36.93 -3.28 -56.88
N HIS A 6 35.70 -3.73 -57.06
CA HIS A 6 34.51 -3.13 -56.45
C HIS A 6 34.18 -3.97 -55.21
N ALA A 7 34.36 -3.39 -54.02
CA ALA A 7 33.94 -4.00 -52.78
C ALA A 7 32.44 -3.74 -52.58
N ALA A 8 31.63 -4.81 -52.62
CA ALA A 8 30.24 -4.77 -52.21
C ALA A 8 30.18 -4.86 -50.68
N ALA A 9 29.79 -3.77 -50.02
CA ALA A 9 29.50 -3.75 -48.60
C ALA A 9 28.10 -4.34 -48.36
N VAL A 10 28.04 -5.56 -47.82
CA VAL A 10 26.79 -6.16 -47.30
C VAL A 10 26.52 -5.55 -45.92
N LEU A 11 25.54 -4.65 -45.85
CA LEU A 11 24.97 -4.16 -44.60
C LEU A 11 24.09 -5.26 -44.00
N VAL A 12 24.64 -5.98 -43.02
CA VAL A 12 23.84 -6.84 -42.13
C VAL A 12 23.09 -5.92 -41.17
N GLY A 13 21.83 -5.65 -41.48
CA GLY A 13 20.93 -4.93 -40.56
C GLY A 13 20.68 -5.79 -39.33
N GLY A 14 21.28 -5.41 -38.21
CA GLY A 14 20.97 -6.00 -36.90
C GLY A 14 19.53 -5.70 -36.53
N LEU A 15 18.70 -6.74 -36.38
CA LEU A 15 17.43 -6.63 -35.66
C LEU A 15 17.76 -6.26 -34.20
N SER A 16 17.65 -4.99 -33.88
CA SER A 16 17.48 -4.53 -32.50
C SER A 16 16.14 -5.04 -32.00
N LEU A 17 16.15 -6.12 -31.21
CA LEU A 17 15.04 -6.50 -30.36
C LEU A 17 14.86 -5.39 -29.31
N SER A 18 14.03 -4.40 -29.62
CA SER A 18 13.53 -3.47 -28.62
C SER A 18 12.84 -4.30 -27.53
N PRO A 19 13.18 -4.13 -26.23
CA PRO A 19 12.37 -4.73 -25.19
C PRO A 19 10.95 -4.19 -25.37
N LEU A 20 9.96 -5.08 -25.40
CA LEU A 20 8.55 -4.71 -25.38
C LEU A 20 8.34 -3.78 -24.17
N ALA A 21 8.30 -2.48 -24.43
CA ALA A 21 7.85 -1.50 -23.47
C ALA A 21 6.37 -1.79 -23.29
N PHE A 22 6.02 -2.50 -22.21
CA PHE A 22 4.62 -2.61 -21.80
C PHE A 22 4.09 -1.19 -21.67
N ALA A 23 3.09 -0.85 -22.49
CA ALA A 23 2.49 0.47 -22.51
C ALA A 23 1.95 0.76 -21.10
N ALA A 24 2.21 1.96 -20.56
CA ALA A 24 1.55 2.36 -19.31
C ALA A 24 0.05 2.53 -19.57
N PRO A 25 -0.83 2.20 -18.60
CA PRO A 25 -2.26 2.42 -18.75
C PRO A 25 -2.57 3.91 -18.95
N ASP A 26 -3.56 4.21 -19.80
CA ASP A 26 -4.13 5.55 -19.88
C ASP A 26 -4.97 5.84 -18.63
N TRP A 27 -4.33 6.42 -17.62
CA TRP A 27 -4.95 6.76 -16.35
C TRP A 27 -6.13 7.73 -16.44
N THR A 28 -6.29 8.48 -17.53
CA THR A 28 -7.46 9.36 -17.69
C THR A 28 -8.75 8.56 -17.89
N SER A 29 -8.60 7.30 -18.32
CA SER A 29 -9.68 6.39 -18.64
C SER A 29 -9.90 5.30 -17.58
N VAL A 30 -9.08 5.28 -16.52
CA VAL A 30 -9.16 4.33 -15.40
C VAL A 30 -10.00 4.97 -14.27
N PRO A 31 -11.06 4.31 -13.77
CA PRO A 31 -11.85 4.83 -12.66
C PRO A 31 -11.00 5.07 -11.41
N ALA A 32 -11.22 6.20 -10.75
CA ALA A 32 -10.59 6.51 -9.46
C ALA A 32 -11.60 6.26 -8.32
N THR A 33 -11.16 5.52 -7.31
CA THR A 33 -11.88 5.32 -6.05
C THR A 33 -11.21 6.14 -4.96
N THR A 34 -11.99 6.87 -4.18
CA THR A 34 -11.48 7.58 -2.99
C THR A 34 -11.40 6.59 -1.83
N ILE A 35 -10.19 6.41 -1.28
CA ILE A 35 -9.95 5.64 -0.05
C ILE A 35 -9.43 6.59 1.01
N HIS A 36 -10.11 6.66 2.15
CA HIS A 36 -9.65 7.45 3.28
C HIS A 36 -8.61 6.68 4.11
N VAL A 37 -7.51 7.36 4.41
CA VAL A 37 -6.52 6.88 5.38
C VAL A 37 -6.64 7.66 6.67
N PHE A 38 -6.41 7.01 7.80
CA PHE A 38 -6.44 7.64 9.12
C PHE A 38 -5.25 7.21 9.98
N HIS A 39 -4.93 8.02 10.98
CA HIS A 39 -3.93 7.68 11.96
C HIS A 39 -4.53 6.74 13.01
N PRO A 40 -4.07 5.48 13.11
CA PRO A 40 -4.70 4.49 13.97
C PRO A 40 -4.17 4.52 15.41
N GLY A 41 -3.26 5.44 15.75
CA GLY A 41 -2.50 5.38 17.00
C GLY A 41 -1.91 3.99 17.28
N VAL A 42 -1.99 3.54 18.53
CA VAL A 42 -1.49 2.20 18.92
C VAL A 42 -2.53 1.08 18.83
N THR A 43 -3.84 1.38 18.72
CA THR A 43 -5.00 0.44 18.68
C THR A 43 -4.67 -1.04 18.98
N PRO A 44 -4.46 -1.47 20.25
CA PRO A 44 -4.12 -2.87 20.54
C PRO A 44 -5.35 -3.79 20.45
N TRP A 45 -5.12 -5.11 20.30
CA TRP A 45 -6.19 -6.12 20.24
C TRP A 45 -7.11 -6.07 21.48
N GLU A 46 -6.52 -5.87 22.65
CA GLU A 46 -7.26 -5.73 23.92
C GLU A 46 -8.20 -4.53 23.90
N TRP A 47 -7.81 -3.44 23.23
CA TRP A 47 -8.70 -2.30 23.04
C TRP A 47 -9.82 -2.65 22.06
N ILE A 48 -9.53 -3.30 20.93
CA ILE A 48 -10.56 -3.71 19.94
C ILE A 48 -11.60 -4.66 20.53
N GLU A 49 -11.16 -5.60 21.36
CA GLU A 49 -12.00 -6.64 21.94
C GLU A 49 -12.63 -6.24 23.28
N SER A 50 -12.27 -5.06 23.80
CA SER A 50 -12.70 -4.57 25.10
C SER A 50 -14.21 -4.47 25.26
N LYS A 51 -14.76 -5.27 26.17
CA LYS A 51 -16.20 -5.18 26.50
C LYS A 51 -16.53 -3.79 27.04
N GLY A 52 -17.39 -3.06 26.33
CA GLY A 52 -17.91 -1.75 26.72
C GLY A 52 -17.08 -0.53 26.28
N LYS A 53 -15.84 -0.72 25.79
CA LYS A 53 -15.01 0.38 25.23
C LYS A 53 -14.91 0.29 23.70
N HIS A 54 -14.77 -0.90 23.11
CA HIS A 54 -14.90 -1.11 21.67
C HIS A 54 -15.57 -2.46 21.39
N GLY A 55 -16.63 -2.48 20.59
CA GLY A 55 -17.46 -3.68 20.36
C GLY A 55 -16.89 -4.70 19.36
N GLY A 56 -15.61 -4.58 19.00
CA GLY A 56 -15.01 -5.28 17.85
C GLY A 56 -15.07 -6.79 17.95
N SER A 57 -14.88 -7.36 19.15
CA SER A 57 -14.97 -8.81 19.39
C SER A 57 -16.31 -9.41 18.94
N ARG A 58 -17.41 -8.68 19.12
CA ARG A 58 -18.75 -9.15 18.74
C ARG A 58 -18.96 -9.13 17.23
N GLY A 59 -18.41 -8.14 16.52
CA GLY A 59 -18.48 -8.07 15.06
C GLY A 59 -17.58 -9.10 14.39
N LEU A 60 -16.32 -9.18 14.84
CA LEU A 60 -15.33 -10.10 14.29
C LEU A 60 -15.75 -11.57 14.45
N SER A 61 -16.34 -11.94 15.59
CA SER A 61 -16.88 -13.30 15.81
C SER A 61 -18.06 -13.66 14.90
N ARG A 62 -18.72 -12.67 14.28
CA ARG A 62 -19.77 -12.87 13.26
C ARG A 62 -19.25 -12.82 11.82
N GLY A 63 -17.94 -12.65 11.63
CA GLY A 63 -17.35 -12.50 10.29
C GLY A 63 -17.40 -11.07 9.74
N GLU A 64 -17.83 -10.07 10.52
CA GLU A 64 -17.79 -8.67 10.08
C GLU A 64 -16.33 -8.20 9.98
N SER A 65 -16.06 -7.34 8.99
CA SER A 65 -14.75 -6.69 8.83
C SER A 65 -14.71 -5.35 9.56
N CYS A 66 -13.51 -4.85 9.87
CA CYS A 66 -13.35 -3.50 10.40
C CYS A 66 -13.98 -2.47 9.44
N ALA A 67 -13.75 -2.64 8.14
CA ALA A 67 -14.35 -1.79 7.10
C ALA A 67 -15.88 -1.88 7.08
N GLY A 68 -16.47 -3.05 7.35
CA GLY A 68 -17.92 -3.22 7.36
C GLY A 68 -18.66 -2.36 8.41
N CYS A 69 -17.97 -1.97 9.49
CA CYS A 69 -18.51 -1.06 10.50
C CYS A 69 -17.98 0.37 10.37
N HIS A 70 -16.72 0.53 9.94
CA HIS A 70 -16.01 1.81 9.95
C HIS A 70 -15.85 2.44 8.57
N VAL A 71 -16.44 1.88 7.52
CA VAL A 71 -16.49 2.49 6.19
C VAL A 71 -17.93 2.52 5.72
N GLU A 72 -18.47 3.72 5.54
CA GLU A 72 -19.81 3.93 5.02
C GLU A 72 -19.73 4.88 3.83
N ASN A 73 -20.27 4.48 2.67
CA ASN A 73 -20.23 5.26 1.43
C ASN A 73 -18.83 5.74 1.00
N GLY A 74 -17.78 5.00 1.34
CA GLY A 74 -16.38 5.35 1.02
C GLY A 74 -15.71 6.32 2.01
N GLU A 75 -16.42 6.75 3.05
CA GLU A 75 -15.89 7.56 4.15
C GLU A 75 -15.62 6.70 5.38
N ILE A 76 -14.61 7.08 6.15
CA ILE A 76 -14.33 6.41 7.42
C ILE A 76 -15.27 6.93 8.51
N ASN A 77 -15.91 6.00 9.21
CA ASN A 77 -16.71 6.28 10.41
C ASN A 77 -15.92 5.86 11.65
N VAL A 78 -14.96 6.71 12.03
CA VAL A 78 -14.05 6.47 13.16
C VAL A 78 -14.02 7.73 14.03
N ASP A 79 -14.16 7.55 15.35
CA ASP A 79 -14.01 8.65 16.31
C ASP A 79 -12.53 8.98 16.54
N LEU A 80 -12.00 9.84 15.66
CA LEU A 80 -10.58 10.22 15.66
C LEU A 80 -10.17 11.05 16.89
N GLU A 81 -11.11 11.76 17.54
CA GLU A 81 -10.81 12.49 18.78
C GLU A 81 -10.63 11.50 19.94
N ARG A 82 -11.52 10.54 20.07
CA ARG A 82 -11.39 9.47 21.05
C ARG A 82 -10.12 8.66 20.84
N MET A 83 -9.81 8.31 19.59
CA MET A 83 -8.55 7.62 19.28
C MET A 83 -7.33 8.44 19.71
N ALA A 84 -7.30 9.74 19.42
CA ALA A 84 -6.20 10.59 19.85
C ALA A 84 -6.07 10.66 21.38
N GLY A 85 -7.18 10.67 22.11
CA GLY A 85 -7.18 10.70 23.58
C GLY A 85 -6.80 9.37 24.24
N GLU A 86 -7.22 8.24 23.68
CA GLU A 86 -7.03 6.91 24.29
C GLU A 86 -5.82 6.13 23.74
N LEU A 87 -5.44 6.36 22.48
CA LEU A 87 -4.54 5.49 21.71
C LEU A 87 -3.25 6.18 21.24
N ASP A 88 -3.09 7.48 21.49
CA ASP A 88 -1.89 8.26 21.15
C ASP A 88 -1.21 8.87 22.38
N PRO A 89 -0.67 8.05 23.32
CA PRO A 89 -0.04 8.57 24.53
C PRO A 89 1.20 9.45 24.28
N LYS A 90 1.77 9.40 23.08
CA LYS A 90 2.89 10.24 22.63
C LYS A 90 2.47 11.40 21.73
N GLY A 91 1.17 11.62 21.59
CA GLY A 91 0.59 12.47 20.54
C GLY A 91 0.58 11.80 19.18
N GLY A 92 -0.15 12.40 18.25
CA GLY A 92 -0.28 11.97 16.86
C GLY A 92 -0.10 13.15 15.89
N PRO A 93 -0.07 12.88 14.57
CA PRO A 93 -0.03 13.93 13.56
C PRO A 93 -1.25 14.85 13.66
N ALA A 94 -1.06 16.15 13.34
CA ALA A 94 -2.13 17.14 13.40
C ALA A 94 -3.30 16.81 12.46
N VAL A 95 -2.99 16.36 11.24
CA VAL A 95 -3.99 15.79 10.33
C VAL A 95 -4.18 14.33 10.69
N ARG A 96 -5.39 13.96 11.11
CA ARG A 96 -5.69 12.59 11.57
C ARG A 96 -6.27 11.70 10.47
N ALA A 97 -6.83 12.26 9.41
CA ALA A 97 -7.29 11.52 8.25
C ALA A 97 -7.25 12.39 6.99
N PHE A 98 -7.09 11.76 5.83
CA PHE A 98 -7.16 12.43 4.53
C PHE A 98 -7.51 11.44 3.40
N PRO A 99 -8.07 11.91 2.28
CA PRO A 99 -8.41 11.07 1.14
C PRO A 99 -7.18 10.73 0.27
N VAL A 100 -7.17 9.51 -0.26
CA VAL A 100 -6.24 9.03 -1.29
C VAL A 100 -7.05 8.56 -2.48
N GLN A 101 -6.79 9.14 -3.66
CA GLN A 101 -7.35 8.61 -4.90
C GLN A 101 -6.56 7.37 -5.31
N VAL A 102 -7.26 6.26 -5.50
CA VAL A 102 -6.68 4.98 -5.93
C VAL A 102 -7.27 4.58 -7.27
N GLN A 103 -6.40 4.29 -8.22
CA GLN A 103 -6.74 3.74 -9.53
C GLN A 103 -6.01 2.42 -9.70
N ALA A 104 -6.66 1.44 -10.32
CA ALA A 104 -6.04 0.15 -10.64
C ALA A 104 -6.23 -0.20 -12.11
N ALA A 105 -5.21 -0.79 -12.72
CA ALA A 105 -5.27 -1.29 -14.08
C ALA A 105 -4.44 -2.57 -14.20
N TYR A 106 -4.72 -3.42 -15.19
CA TYR A 106 -3.96 -4.64 -15.37
C TYR A 106 -3.88 -5.06 -16.84
N ASP A 107 -2.79 -5.75 -17.19
CA ASP A 107 -2.57 -6.37 -18.49
C ASP A 107 -2.45 -7.90 -18.35
N ALA A 108 -1.86 -8.58 -19.33
CA ALA A 108 -1.67 -10.04 -19.30
C ALA A 108 -0.69 -10.54 -18.23
N GLY A 109 0.15 -9.68 -17.65
CA GLY A 109 1.24 -10.07 -16.74
C GLY A 109 1.41 -9.19 -15.50
N GLN A 110 0.83 -7.99 -15.47
CA GLN A 110 1.04 -7.02 -14.40
C GLN A 110 -0.26 -6.40 -13.88
N LEU A 111 -0.29 -6.17 -12.57
CA LEU A 111 -1.22 -5.29 -11.88
C LEU A 111 -0.51 -3.95 -11.63
N TYR A 112 -1.20 -2.86 -11.94
CA TYR A 112 -0.79 -1.49 -11.72
C TYR A 112 -1.71 -0.84 -10.69
N VAL A 113 -1.12 -0.17 -9.70
CA VAL A 113 -1.85 0.58 -8.66
C VAL A 113 -1.30 1.98 -8.61
N ARG A 114 -2.14 2.98 -8.88
CA ARG A 114 -1.78 4.39 -8.81
C ARG A 114 -2.49 5.04 -7.62
N MET A 115 -1.71 5.72 -6.79
CA MET A 115 -2.16 6.49 -5.65
C MET A 115 -1.90 7.97 -5.90
N SER A 116 -2.89 8.83 -5.66
CA SER A 116 -2.74 10.28 -5.72
C SER A 116 -3.32 10.94 -4.47
N PHE A 117 -2.51 11.75 -3.78
CA PHE A 117 -2.90 12.34 -2.50
C PHE A 117 -2.11 13.61 -2.16
N LYS A 118 -2.69 14.46 -1.30
CA LYS A 118 -1.98 15.56 -0.66
C LYS A 118 -1.39 15.07 0.65
N ALA A 119 -0.06 15.02 0.73
CA ALA A 119 0.61 14.58 1.95
C ALA A 119 0.42 15.63 3.06
N PRO A 120 -0.11 15.26 4.25
CA PRO A 120 -0.28 16.21 5.33
C PRO A 120 1.05 16.69 5.90
N ALA A 121 1.06 17.92 6.41
CA ALA A 121 2.11 18.47 7.25
C ALA A 121 1.72 18.38 8.73
N GLY A 122 2.66 18.70 9.64
CA GLY A 122 2.40 18.67 11.08
C GLY A 122 2.57 17.27 11.67
N GLY A 123 3.46 16.48 11.08
CA GLY A 123 3.93 15.22 11.64
C GLY A 123 4.82 15.49 12.86
N ILE A 124 4.66 14.67 13.89
CA ILE A 124 5.44 14.77 15.13
C ILE A 124 6.76 14.00 15.07
N ASP A 125 6.89 13.05 14.14
CA ASP A 125 8.13 12.34 13.85
C ASP A 125 8.73 12.85 12.55
N LYS A 126 9.98 13.31 12.62
CA LYS A 126 10.78 13.78 11.49
C LYS A 126 12.10 13.02 11.36
N SER A 127 12.13 11.78 11.84
CA SER A 127 13.35 10.97 11.86
C SER A 127 13.77 10.47 10.47
N ASP A 128 12.88 10.44 9.48
CA ASP A 128 13.22 10.10 8.09
C ASP A 128 13.68 11.34 7.31
N LYS A 129 14.97 11.67 7.46
CA LYS A 129 15.56 12.85 6.83
C LYS A 129 15.61 12.78 5.31
N ASP A 130 15.59 11.56 4.75
CA ASP A 130 15.75 11.33 3.32
C ASP A 130 14.41 11.33 2.58
N ASN A 131 13.31 11.06 3.28
CA ASN A 131 12.00 10.87 2.65
C ASN A 131 10.92 11.71 3.31
N ALA A 132 10.43 12.72 2.59
CA ALA A 132 9.25 13.47 2.98
C ALA A 132 7.98 12.60 2.96
N VAL A 133 7.91 11.63 2.03
CA VAL A 133 6.78 10.73 1.87
C VAL A 133 7.23 9.30 1.59
N LYS A 134 6.51 8.32 2.17
CA LYS A 134 6.51 6.93 1.71
C LYS A 134 5.08 6.44 1.51
N ALA A 135 4.82 5.84 0.35
CA ALA A 135 3.57 5.16 0.05
C ALA A 135 3.80 3.65 0.10
N THR A 136 2.96 2.92 0.81
CA THR A 136 3.03 1.46 0.95
C THR A 136 1.69 0.86 0.59
N VAL A 137 1.71 -0.27 -0.11
CA VAL A 137 0.54 -1.14 -0.30
C VAL A 137 0.90 -2.53 0.20
N LEU A 138 0.01 -3.13 0.98
CA LEU A 138 0.17 -4.48 1.51
C LEU A 138 -0.91 -5.38 0.95
N PHE A 139 -0.55 -6.63 0.64
CA PHE A 139 -1.47 -7.65 0.12
C PHE A 139 -1.41 -8.89 1.00
N PRO A 140 -2.44 -9.19 1.81
CA PRO A 140 -2.48 -10.45 2.55
C PRO A 140 -2.63 -11.63 1.60
N ASN A 141 -1.97 -12.74 1.91
CA ASN A 141 -2.27 -14.02 1.31
C ASN A 141 -3.40 -14.75 2.05
N ALA A 142 -3.88 -15.86 1.48
CA ALA A 142 -5.02 -16.61 2.02
C ALA A 142 -4.74 -17.29 3.37
N GLU A 143 -3.48 -17.46 3.76
CA GLU A 143 -3.11 -18.07 5.03
C GLU A 143 -3.11 -17.06 6.19
N VAL A 144 -3.21 -15.75 5.92
CA VAL A 144 -3.31 -14.73 6.96
C VAL A 144 -4.69 -14.84 7.65
N PRO A 145 -4.73 -15.11 8.96
CA PRO A 145 -5.99 -15.25 9.67
C PRO A 145 -6.79 -13.95 9.62
N MET A 146 -8.09 -14.07 9.31
CA MET A 146 -9.00 -12.92 9.24
C MET A 146 -8.53 -11.82 8.28
N ALA A 147 -7.69 -12.14 7.27
CA ALA A 147 -7.16 -11.16 6.30
C ALA A 147 -8.24 -10.25 5.71
N GLU A 148 -9.40 -10.81 5.38
CA GLU A 148 -10.54 -10.09 4.84
C GLU A 148 -11.20 -9.17 5.87
N GLN A 149 -11.15 -9.53 7.16
CA GLN A 149 -11.80 -8.79 8.23
C GLN A 149 -10.92 -7.67 8.79
N VAL A 150 -9.66 -7.97 9.08
CA VAL A 150 -8.72 -7.04 9.73
C VAL A 150 -7.81 -6.35 8.73
N GLY A 151 -7.71 -6.83 7.49
CA GLY A 151 -6.92 -6.20 6.44
C GLY A 151 -5.47 -5.95 6.87
N CYS A 152 -4.94 -4.78 6.51
CA CYS A 152 -3.56 -4.39 6.83
C CYS A 152 -3.32 -4.10 8.32
N TRP A 153 -4.38 -3.90 9.11
CA TRP A 153 -4.29 -3.63 10.54
C TRP A 153 -3.56 -4.78 11.27
N ALA A 154 -3.74 -6.03 10.83
CA ALA A 154 -3.07 -7.18 11.46
C ALA A 154 -1.54 -7.04 11.49
N THR A 155 -0.97 -6.44 10.44
CA THR A 155 0.49 -6.25 10.35
C THR A 155 1.02 -5.16 11.29
N CYS A 156 0.17 -4.28 11.81
CA CYS A 156 0.59 -3.12 12.58
C CYS A 156 0.46 -3.32 14.10
N HIS A 157 -0.47 -4.17 14.56
CA HIS A 157 -0.93 -4.11 15.95
C HIS A 157 -0.59 -5.30 16.84
N GLN A 158 0.00 -6.38 16.32
CA GLN A 158 0.24 -7.56 17.16
C GLN A 158 1.48 -7.50 18.04
N ASP A 159 2.48 -6.64 17.81
CA ASP A 159 3.67 -6.47 18.69
C ASP A 159 4.70 -5.49 18.05
N ALA A 160 4.32 -4.29 17.59
CA ALA A 160 5.28 -3.43 16.90
C ALA A 160 6.39 -2.90 17.86
N ARG A 161 7.66 -2.96 17.43
CA ARG A 161 8.92 -2.61 18.15
C ARG A 161 8.94 -1.26 18.88
N THR A 162 8.00 -0.39 18.55
CA THR A 162 7.93 1.00 19.06
C THR A 162 6.65 1.27 19.85
N MET A 163 5.89 0.22 20.16
CA MET A 163 4.74 0.23 21.06
C MET A 163 5.22 0.42 22.51
N PRO A 164 4.40 1.00 23.41
CA PRO A 164 4.77 1.20 24.80
C PRO A 164 5.30 -0.07 25.50
N ASP A 165 4.80 -1.25 25.12
CA ASP A 165 5.21 -2.57 25.65
C ASP A 165 5.95 -3.46 24.62
N GLY A 166 6.33 -2.89 23.47
CA GLY A 166 6.96 -3.65 22.39
C GLY A 166 8.39 -4.05 22.72
N LYS A 167 8.64 -5.34 22.95
CA LYS A 167 9.99 -5.94 22.82
C LYS A 167 10.43 -5.89 21.34
N ASP A 168 11.63 -6.37 20.98
CA ASP A 168 12.34 -6.24 19.67
C ASP A 168 11.60 -6.68 18.36
N LYS A 169 10.30 -6.87 18.45
CA LYS A 169 9.40 -7.43 17.49
C LYS A 169 9.05 -6.44 16.35
N THR A 170 9.33 -6.76 15.09
CA THR A 170 9.26 -5.84 13.92
C THR A 170 8.01 -5.90 13.03
N LYS A 171 6.82 -6.27 13.56
CA LYS A 171 5.52 -6.57 12.90
C LYS A 171 5.30 -8.08 12.70
N TYR A 172 4.12 -8.60 13.08
CA TYR A 172 3.82 -10.05 13.10
C TYR A 172 2.44 -10.36 12.51
N THR A 173 2.39 -11.38 11.66
CA THR A 173 1.20 -12.20 11.44
C THR A 173 1.42 -13.53 12.18
N SER A 174 0.35 -14.16 12.68
CA SER A 174 0.46 -15.48 13.33
C SER A 174 0.54 -16.63 12.31
N ALA A 175 0.10 -16.40 11.07
CA ALA A 175 0.23 -17.30 9.93
C ALA A 175 0.17 -16.51 8.61
N GLY A 176 0.67 -17.12 7.53
CA GLY A 176 0.71 -16.50 6.20
C GLY A 176 1.70 -15.35 6.07
N ALA A 177 1.49 -14.53 5.05
CA ALA A 177 2.33 -13.39 4.74
C ALA A 177 1.52 -12.24 4.14
N TYR A 178 2.00 -11.02 4.36
CA TYR A 178 1.63 -9.87 3.53
C TYR A 178 2.76 -9.61 2.55
N GLU A 179 2.47 -9.57 1.25
CA GLU A 179 3.39 -8.96 0.29
C GLU A 179 3.41 -7.44 0.50
N LEU A 180 4.58 -6.83 0.39
CA LEU A 180 4.80 -5.42 0.62
C LEU A 180 5.39 -4.78 -0.62
N MET A 181 4.71 -3.77 -1.14
CA MET A 181 5.30 -2.81 -2.07
C MET A 181 5.37 -1.44 -1.43
N GLN A 182 6.55 -0.82 -1.43
CA GLN A 182 6.73 0.53 -0.89
C GLN A 182 7.57 1.37 -1.85
N TRP A 183 7.16 2.61 -2.01
CA TRP A 183 7.94 3.67 -2.66
C TRP A 183 8.24 4.76 -1.64
N ALA A 184 9.45 5.29 -1.70
CA ALA A 184 9.91 6.40 -0.86
C ALA A 184 10.31 7.59 -1.73
N SER A 185 10.13 8.83 -1.24
CA SER A 185 10.37 10.04 -2.05
C SER A 185 11.83 10.26 -2.46
N SER A 186 12.78 9.51 -1.89
CA SER A 186 14.16 9.40 -2.39
C SER A 186 14.30 8.59 -3.69
N GLY A 187 13.23 7.96 -4.16
CA GLY A 187 13.21 7.06 -5.32
C GLY A 187 13.42 5.58 -4.97
N LYS A 188 13.64 5.24 -3.70
CA LYS A 188 13.78 3.84 -3.26
C LYS A 188 12.45 3.08 -3.42
N VAL A 189 12.55 1.87 -3.97
CA VAL A 189 11.43 0.93 -4.12
C VAL A 189 11.76 -0.35 -3.35
N ALA A 190 10.76 -0.90 -2.67
CA ALA A 190 10.86 -2.15 -1.93
C ALA A 190 9.87 -3.17 -2.47
N ASP A 191 10.36 -4.39 -2.68
CA ASP A 191 9.60 -5.62 -2.93
C ASP A 191 9.89 -6.57 -1.76
N GLY A 192 8.94 -6.68 -0.84
CA GLY A 192 9.17 -7.32 0.44
C GLY A 192 7.99 -8.13 0.95
N SER A 193 8.09 -8.54 2.20
CA SER A 193 7.03 -9.26 2.89
C SER A 193 6.99 -8.96 4.39
N ILE A 194 5.83 -9.17 4.99
CA ILE A 194 5.63 -9.17 6.44
C ILE A 194 5.13 -10.56 6.83
N THR A 195 5.94 -11.26 7.62
CA THR A 195 5.60 -12.54 8.25
C THR A 195 5.72 -12.38 9.76
N ASP A 196 6.59 -13.16 10.40
CA ASP A 196 7.19 -12.93 11.72
C ASP A 196 8.19 -11.76 11.74
N GLN A 197 8.58 -11.22 10.59
CA GLN A 197 9.44 -10.05 10.50
C GLN A 197 9.03 -9.25 9.28
N ARG A 198 9.25 -7.92 9.33
CA ARG A 198 9.17 -7.08 8.14
C ARG A 198 10.48 -7.15 7.37
N ARG A 199 10.44 -7.71 6.16
CA ARG A 199 11.55 -7.73 5.20
C ARG A 199 11.22 -6.78 4.05
N MET A 200 12.08 -5.81 3.79
CA MET A 200 11.89 -4.82 2.72
C MET A 200 12.40 -5.28 1.36
N GLU A 201 13.04 -6.45 1.33
CA GLU A 201 13.63 -7.06 0.14
C GLU A 201 13.29 -8.56 0.13
N GLY A 202 13.57 -9.22 -1.00
CA GLY A 202 13.34 -10.66 -1.17
C GLY A 202 11.91 -11.03 -1.54
N GLY A 203 11.04 -10.06 -1.82
CA GLY A 203 9.74 -10.30 -2.44
C GLY A 203 9.87 -10.84 -3.86
N GLN A 204 8.83 -11.53 -4.31
CA GLN A 204 8.77 -12.19 -5.63
C GLN A 204 7.72 -11.55 -6.54
N ALA A 205 7.16 -10.42 -6.13
CA ALA A 205 6.11 -9.74 -6.86
C ALA A 205 6.68 -8.94 -8.05
N GLY A 206 8.00 -8.73 -8.13
CA GLY A 206 8.63 -7.97 -9.20
C GLY A 206 8.25 -6.49 -9.14
N VAL A 207 8.16 -5.93 -7.94
CA VAL A 207 7.63 -4.58 -7.71
C VAL A 207 8.51 -3.54 -8.40
N LYS A 208 7.85 -2.68 -9.18
CA LYS A 208 8.41 -1.41 -9.66
C LYS A 208 7.54 -0.28 -9.16
N ALA A 209 8.13 0.87 -8.93
CA ALA A 209 7.36 2.05 -8.60
C ALA A 209 8.05 3.33 -9.06
N GLU A 210 7.24 4.29 -9.45
CA GLU A 210 7.66 5.66 -9.72
C GLU A 210 6.74 6.61 -8.97
N GLY A 211 7.27 7.77 -8.58
CA GLY A 211 6.47 8.78 -7.89
C GLY A 211 6.98 10.17 -8.17
N ALA A 212 6.04 11.11 -8.28
CA ALA A 212 6.31 12.50 -8.56
C ALA A 212 5.37 13.40 -7.76
N LYS A 213 5.82 14.63 -7.52
CA LYS A 213 5.01 15.69 -6.91
C LYS A 213 4.70 16.75 -7.95
N GLN A 214 3.42 17.07 -8.12
CA GLN A 214 2.96 18.21 -8.91
C GLN A 214 2.14 19.13 -8.01
N GLY A 215 2.60 20.36 -7.82
CA GLY A 215 2.01 21.25 -6.81
C GLY A 215 2.10 20.65 -5.40
N ASP A 216 0.96 20.47 -4.76
CA ASP A 216 0.80 19.86 -3.43
C ASP A 216 0.43 18.37 -3.48
N THR A 217 0.26 17.80 -4.68
CA THR A 217 -0.21 16.43 -4.88
C THR A 217 0.94 15.51 -5.24
N TRP A 218 1.07 14.42 -4.49
CA TRP A 218 1.92 13.28 -4.83
C TRP A 218 1.12 12.30 -5.69
N THR A 219 1.78 11.75 -6.71
CA THR A 219 1.28 10.60 -7.46
C THR A 219 2.34 9.51 -7.43
N VAL A 220 1.95 8.30 -7.04
CA VAL A 220 2.81 7.13 -6.99
C VAL A 220 2.16 6.01 -7.79
N THR A 221 2.87 5.45 -8.75
CA THR A 221 2.41 4.32 -9.56
C THR A 221 3.27 3.12 -9.26
N PHE A 222 2.64 2.05 -8.79
CA PHE A 222 3.25 0.74 -8.61
C PHE A 222 2.89 -0.17 -9.78
N SER A 223 3.81 -1.06 -10.15
CA SER A 223 3.49 -2.27 -10.91
C SER A 223 4.04 -3.49 -10.19
N ARG A 224 3.33 -4.62 -10.32
CA ARG A 224 3.73 -5.92 -9.81
C ARG A 224 3.21 -7.02 -10.73
N LYS A 225 3.76 -8.22 -10.62
CA LYS A 225 3.22 -9.43 -11.23
C LYS A 225 1.73 -9.58 -10.89
N LEU A 226 0.93 -9.88 -11.91
CA LEU A 226 -0.51 -10.06 -11.78
C LEU A 226 -0.84 -11.23 -10.83
N PRO A 227 -1.66 -11.01 -9.80
CA PRO A 227 -2.16 -12.09 -8.96
C PRO A 227 -3.06 -13.07 -9.73
N ALA A 228 -3.09 -14.33 -9.31
CA ALA A 228 -3.93 -15.35 -9.95
C ALA A 228 -5.43 -15.21 -9.62
N SER A 229 -5.75 -14.58 -8.47
CA SER A 229 -7.13 -14.33 -8.06
C SER A 229 -7.74 -13.16 -8.81
N SER A 230 -9.02 -13.25 -9.18
CA SER A 230 -9.78 -12.14 -9.76
C SER A 230 -10.11 -11.04 -8.75
N THR A 231 -9.99 -11.33 -7.46
CA THR A 231 -10.19 -10.36 -6.37
C THR A 231 -8.92 -10.30 -5.54
N VAL A 232 -8.36 -9.10 -5.40
CA VAL A 232 -7.09 -8.87 -4.71
C VAL A 232 -7.34 -8.03 -3.47
N HIS A 233 -7.14 -8.61 -2.30
CA HIS A 233 -7.23 -7.89 -1.03
C HIS A 233 -5.99 -7.02 -0.84
N PHE A 234 -6.19 -5.79 -0.38
CA PHE A 234 -5.11 -4.85 -0.13
C PHE A 234 -5.45 -3.83 0.95
N GLY A 235 -4.45 -3.08 1.36
CA GLY A 235 -4.64 -1.81 2.05
C GLY A 235 -3.40 -0.94 1.90
N ILE A 236 -3.56 0.33 2.23
CA ILE A 236 -2.54 1.35 1.97
C ILE A 236 -2.04 1.96 3.27
N ALA A 237 -0.78 2.38 3.27
CA ALA A 237 -0.21 3.20 4.33
C ALA A 237 0.63 4.34 3.74
N VAL A 238 0.46 5.54 4.30
CA VAL A 238 1.22 6.73 3.91
C VAL A 238 1.96 7.26 5.12
N HIS A 239 3.29 7.31 5.02
CA HIS A 239 4.11 8.10 5.93
C HIS A 239 4.31 9.47 5.29
N ALA A 240 3.95 10.53 5.99
CA ALA A 240 4.08 11.90 5.52
C ALA A 240 4.89 12.74 6.53
N ASP A 241 5.33 13.92 6.09
CA ASP A 241 6.13 14.88 6.87
C ASP A 241 7.31 14.21 7.60
N HIS A 242 8.06 13.36 6.89
CA HIS A 242 9.30 12.73 7.37
C HIS A 242 9.13 11.66 8.46
N ALA A 243 7.95 11.06 8.58
CA ALA A 243 7.72 9.94 9.49
C ALA A 243 8.49 8.67 9.05
N ALA A 244 9.30 8.10 9.95
CA ALA A 244 10.14 6.93 9.62
C ALA A 244 9.39 5.60 9.70
N GLY A 245 8.51 5.45 10.69
CA GLY A 245 7.81 4.19 10.92
C GLY A 245 6.50 4.32 11.69
N ARG A 246 6.52 4.98 12.87
CA ARG A 246 5.27 5.36 13.54
C ARG A 246 4.63 6.55 12.82
N PHE A 247 3.43 6.94 13.25
CA PHE A 247 2.78 8.20 12.82
C PHE A 247 2.41 8.27 11.33
N HIS A 248 2.18 7.10 10.73
CA HIS A 248 1.61 6.99 9.40
C HIS A 248 0.08 6.89 9.46
N HIS A 249 -0.54 7.09 8.30
CA HIS A 249 -1.97 6.90 8.08
C HIS A 249 -2.20 5.60 7.32
N VAL A 250 -3.22 4.84 7.71
CA VAL A 250 -3.59 3.56 7.11
C VAL A 250 -5.04 3.57 6.62
N SER A 251 -5.35 2.74 5.62
CA SER A 251 -6.73 2.40 5.30
C SER A 251 -7.18 1.16 6.08
N PHE A 252 -8.49 0.92 6.10
CA PHE A 252 -8.99 -0.44 6.34
C PHE A 252 -8.67 -1.37 5.15
N GLY A 253 -9.06 -2.64 5.25
CA GLY A 253 -8.94 -3.58 4.13
C GLY A 253 -9.89 -3.24 3.00
N HIS A 254 -9.40 -3.30 1.77
CA HIS A 254 -10.14 -3.08 0.53
C HIS A 254 -9.86 -4.20 -0.47
N THR A 255 -10.62 -4.20 -1.56
CA THR A 255 -10.51 -5.15 -2.66
C THR A 255 -10.29 -4.46 -4.00
N ILE A 256 -9.41 -5.02 -4.83
CA ILE A 256 -9.28 -4.68 -6.24
C ILE A 256 -9.95 -5.80 -7.05
N GLY A 257 -10.92 -5.43 -7.89
CA GLY A 257 -11.57 -6.35 -8.82
C GLY A 257 -10.86 -6.40 -10.17
N LEU A 258 -10.28 -7.54 -10.52
CA LEU A 258 -9.63 -7.81 -11.82
C LEU A 258 -10.66 -8.44 -12.78
N GLY A 259 -11.49 -7.59 -13.40
CA GLY A 259 -12.64 -8.08 -14.18
C GLY A 259 -13.76 -8.69 -13.33
N ALA A 260 -13.69 -8.51 -12.01
CA ALA A 260 -14.68 -8.89 -11.00
C ALA A 260 -15.10 -7.64 -10.21
N GLU A 261 -16.07 -7.79 -9.31
CA GLU A 261 -16.42 -6.75 -8.35
C GLU A 261 -15.30 -6.53 -7.33
N GLY A 262 -15.24 -5.30 -6.79
CA GLY A 262 -14.30 -4.88 -5.77
C GLY A 262 -14.44 -3.37 -5.52
N ASP A 263 -13.92 -2.90 -4.39
CA ASP A 263 -13.96 -1.48 -3.99
C ASP A 263 -13.25 -0.61 -5.04
N VAL A 264 -12.13 -1.11 -5.57
CA VAL A 264 -11.40 -0.51 -6.70
C VAL A 264 -11.59 -1.40 -7.93
N LYS A 265 -12.28 -0.87 -8.93
CA LYS A 265 -12.50 -1.59 -10.20
C LYS A 265 -11.28 -1.41 -11.11
N ALA A 266 -10.50 -2.49 -11.29
CA ALA A 266 -9.32 -2.41 -12.13
C ALA A 266 -9.70 -2.44 -13.62
N LYS A 267 -9.11 -1.54 -14.40
CA LYS A 267 -9.30 -1.50 -15.85
C LYS A 267 -8.30 -2.42 -16.56
N LYS A 268 -8.79 -3.37 -17.34
CA LYS A 268 -7.95 -4.13 -18.28
C LYS A 268 -7.54 -3.24 -19.46
N PHE A 269 -6.29 -3.33 -19.90
CA PHE A 269 -5.78 -2.61 -21.07
C PHE A 269 -4.81 -3.46 -21.89
#